data_AF-A0A9P6SQV1-F1
#
_entry.id   AF-A0A9P6SQV1-F1
#
_cell.length_a   1.000
_cell.length_b   1.000
_cell.length_c   1.000
_cell.angle_alpha   90.00
_cell.angle_beta   90.00
_cell.angle_gamma   90.00
#
_symmetry.space_group_name_H-M   'P 1'
#
loop_
_entity.id
_entity.type
_entity.pdbx_description
1 polymer ?
#
loop_
_entity_poly.entity_id
_entity_poly.type
_entity_poly.pdbx_seq_one_letter_code
_entity_poly.pdbx_strand_id
1 'polypeptide(L)'
;MPKSRKHNKKANELHHVSPSGFRHGGERTVEKPEEPEPLDPDVGPVAMLDVKTPPTVHWKGQPLPLTEDMPGFGFLHPHEIQVSSSLRLVPAQYIRCKRIIIMASREYDTVLSGKPFGKSDAQKLCRIDVNKTSRLWEFFSK
;
A
#
# COMPACT_ATOMS: atom_id res chain seq x y z
N MET A 1 53.25 9.64 -39.67
CA MET A 1 53.62 10.17 -38.35
C MET A 1 54.01 8.98 -37.44
N PRO A 2 55.24 8.91 -36.91
CA PRO A 2 55.83 7.71 -36.30
C PRO A 2 55.99 7.75 -34.76
N LYS A 3 56.50 6.62 -34.20
CA LYS A 3 57.17 6.35 -32.90
C LYS A 3 56.24 5.75 -31.82
N SER A 4 56.39 4.51 -31.32
CA SER A 4 57.53 3.72 -30.80
C SER A 4 57.93 4.07 -29.35
N ARG A 5 58.18 3.01 -28.55
CA ARG A 5 58.91 2.91 -27.24
C ARG A 5 58.05 3.07 -25.98
N LYS A 6 58.23 2.33 -24.88
CA LYS A 6 59.23 1.34 -24.40
C LYS A 6 58.66 0.65 -23.14
N HIS A 7 58.97 -0.63 -22.93
CA HIS A 7 58.95 -1.24 -21.60
C HIS A 7 60.17 -0.76 -20.79
N ASN A 8 60.03 -0.54 -19.47
CA ASN A 8 60.89 -1.21 -18.47
C ASN A 8 60.37 -1.09 -17.02
N LYS A 9 60.77 -2.08 -16.22
CA LYS A 9 60.37 -2.46 -14.85
C LYS A 9 61.12 -1.72 -13.72
N LYS A 10 60.49 -1.82 -12.53
CA LYS A 10 61.03 -2.08 -11.16
C LYS A 10 61.46 -0.92 -10.24
N ALA A 11 60.81 -0.85 -9.07
CA ALA A 11 61.35 -1.01 -7.69
C ALA A 11 60.21 -0.62 -6.71
N ASN A 12 59.53 -1.54 -6.02
CA ASN A 12 59.83 -2.19 -4.73
C ASN A 12 59.92 -1.23 -3.52
N GLU A 13 59.27 -1.67 -2.43
CA GLU A 13 59.39 -1.25 -1.01
C GLU A 13 58.54 -0.05 -0.54
N LEU A 14 57.82 -0.06 0.60
CA LEU A 14 57.49 -1.05 1.64
C LEU A 14 56.23 -0.50 2.40
N HIS A 15 55.31 -1.40 2.73
CA HIS A 15 54.58 -1.53 4.01
C HIS A 15 53.78 -0.33 4.57
N HIS A 16 52.46 -0.50 4.69
CA HIS A 16 51.76 -0.47 5.98
C HIS A 16 50.36 -1.14 5.88
N VAL A 17 50.26 -2.32 6.49
CA VAL A 17 49.05 -2.93 7.11
C VAL A 17 48.42 -1.91 8.09
N SER A 18 47.12 -1.74 8.35
CA SER A 18 45.87 -2.53 8.38
C SER A 18 44.72 -1.54 8.76
N PRO A 19 43.48 -1.94 9.15
CA PRO A 19 42.55 -2.93 8.61
C PRO A 19 41.14 -2.32 8.32
N SER A 20 40.29 -3.13 7.68
CA SER A 20 38.83 -3.23 7.86
C SER A 20 38.06 -2.02 8.40
N GLY A 21 37.28 -1.38 7.52
CA GLY A 21 36.23 -0.44 7.89
C GLY A 21 34.91 -0.83 7.24
N PHE A 22 34.30 -1.92 7.69
CA PHE A 22 32.86 -2.16 7.52
C PHE A 22 32.14 -0.94 8.12
N ARG A 23 31.68 -0.02 7.26
CA ARG A 23 30.80 1.08 7.69
C ARG A 23 29.40 0.52 7.91
N HIS A 24 29.18 -0.08 9.07
CA HIS A 24 27.84 -0.11 9.66
C HIS A 24 27.55 1.29 10.17
N GLY A 25 26.56 1.95 9.58
CA GLY A 25 26.16 3.29 10.01
C GLY A 25 25.24 3.98 9.03
N GLY A 26 24.36 3.25 8.35
CA GLY A 26 23.14 3.85 7.86
C GLY A 26 22.25 4.04 9.07
N GLU A 27 22.14 5.27 9.55
CA GLU A 27 21.09 5.67 10.49
C GLU A 27 19.77 5.18 9.91
N ARG A 28 19.20 4.13 10.51
CA ARG A 28 17.80 3.82 10.28
C ARG A 28 17.06 4.89 11.04
N THR A 29 16.65 5.94 10.34
CA THR A 29 15.60 6.83 10.84
C THR A 29 14.47 5.90 11.25
N VAL A 30 14.25 5.77 12.55
CA VAL A 30 13.07 5.10 13.07
C VAL A 30 11.93 5.99 12.63
N GLU A 31 11.32 5.66 11.49
CA GLU A 31 10.09 6.30 11.09
C GLU A 31 9.10 6.02 12.22
N LYS A 32 8.81 7.09 12.96
CA LYS A 32 7.84 7.13 14.05
C LYS A 32 6.60 6.38 13.55
N PRO A 33 6.02 5.45 14.33
CA PRO A 33 4.77 4.83 13.94
C PRO A 33 3.78 5.96 13.69
N GLU A 34 3.43 6.12 12.42
CA GLU A 34 2.49 7.13 11.95
C GLU A 34 1.22 6.91 12.73
N GLU A 35 0.93 7.83 13.66
CA GLU A 35 -0.35 7.84 14.35
C GLU A 35 -1.42 7.85 13.26
N PRO A 36 -2.46 7.02 13.36
CA PRO A 36 -3.52 7.05 12.37
C PRO A 36 -4.18 8.43 12.44
N GLU A 37 -3.78 9.30 11.51
CA GLU A 37 -4.39 10.61 11.30
C GLU A 37 -5.92 10.43 11.36
N PRO A 38 -6.60 11.17 12.25
CA PRO A 38 -8.04 11.14 12.35
C PRO A 38 -8.60 11.36 10.95
N LEU A 39 -9.42 10.42 10.50
CA LEU A 39 -10.04 10.59 9.21
C LEU A 39 -10.94 11.80 9.23
N ASP A 40 -10.73 12.70 8.27
CA ASP A 40 -11.80 13.57 7.83
C ASP A 40 -13.05 12.71 7.62
N PRO A 41 -14.22 13.10 8.16
CA PRO A 41 -15.45 12.31 8.11
C PRO A 41 -16.01 12.08 6.69
N ASP A 42 -15.27 12.41 5.63
CA ASP A 42 -15.64 12.26 4.23
C ASP A 42 -14.73 11.29 3.43
N VAL A 43 -14.42 10.12 4.00
CA VAL A 43 -13.74 9.05 3.22
C VAL A 43 -14.75 8.28 2.36
N GLY A 44 -15.36 8.99 1.41
CA GLY A 44 -16.25 8.48 0.34
C GLY A 44 -17.58 7.89 0.81
N PRO A 45 -18.49 7.61 -0.14
CA PRO A 45 -19.91 7.83 0.06
C PRO A 45 -20.51 6.75 0.96
N VAL A 46 -20.55 7.00 2.26
CA VAL A 46 -21.41 6.23 3.19
C VAL A 46 -22.85 6.22 2.64
N ALA A 47 -23.27 7.32 2.00
CA ALA A 47 -24.55 7.44 1.29
C ALA A 47 -24.79 6.41 0.17
N MET A 48 -23.74 5.81 -0.43
CA MET A 48 -23.89 4.75 -1.44
C MET A 48 -24.36 3.42 -0.83
N LEU A 49 -24.19 3.24 0.48
CA LEU A 49 -24.55 2.01 1.19
C LEU A 49 -25.94 2.06 1.82
N ASP A 50 -26.54 3.25 1.95
CA ASP A 50 -27.92 3.47 2.42
C ASP A 50 -28.99 3.25 1.33
N VAL A 51 -28.59 2.66 0.20
CA VAL A 51 -29.49 2.35 -0.93
C VAL A 51 -30.27 1.05 -0.69
N LYS A 52 -31.45 0.92 -1.29
CA LYS A 52 -32.33 -0.28 -1.14
C LYS A 52 -31.63 -1.62 -1.43
N THR A 53 -30.61 -1.62 -2.29
CA THR A 53 -29.85 -2.81 -2.67
C THR A 53 -28.36 -2.49 -2.69
N PRO A 54 -27.68 -2.54 -1.53
CA PRO A 54 -26.26 -2.23 -1.46
C PRO A 54 -25.43 -3.31 -2.18
N PRO A 55 -24.27 -2.95 -2.76
CA PRO A 55 -23.45 -3.89 -3.51
C PRO A 55 -22.93 -5.01 -2.61
N THR A 56 -23.04 -6.28 -3.02
CA THR A 56 -22.55 -7.42 -2.24
C THR A 56 -21.26 -7.99 -2.82
N VAL A 57 -20.35 -8.47 -1.97
CA VAL A 57 -19.13 -9.15 -2.38
C VAL A 57 -19.24 -10.64 -2.07
N HIS A 58 -18.95 -11.48 -3.07
CA HIS A 58 -18.94 -12.94 -2.91
C HIS A 58 -17.49 -13.44 -2.82
N TRP A 59 -17.19 -14.21 -1.77
CA TRP A 59 -15.88 -14.82 -1.55
C TRP A 59 -16.02 -16.29 -1.15
N LYS A 60 -15.05 -17.12 -1.53
CA LYS A 60 -15.08 -18.56 -1.22
C LYS A 60 -14.58 -18.81 0.20
N GLY A 61 -15.34 -19.63 0.93
CA GLY A 61 -15.02 -20.07 2.28
C GLY A 61 -15.77 -19.30 3.37
N GLN A 62 -15.62 -19.75 4.62
CA GLN A 62 -16.28 -19.14 5.76
C GLN A 62 -15.82 -17.69 5.98
N PRO A 63 -16.73 -16.75 6.28
CA PRO A 63 -16.37 -15.37 6.63
C PRO A 63 -15.49 -15.31 7.90
N LEU A 64 -14.69 -14.26 8.02
CA LEU A 64 -13.90 -13.99 9.23
C LEU A 64 -14.82 -13.35 10.29
N PRO A 65 -15.00 -13.93 11.49
CA PRO A 65 -15.73 -13.25 12.56
C PRO A 65 -14.98 -11.97 12.94
N LEU A 66 -15.70 -10.85 12.93
CA LEU A 66 -15.20 -9.54 13.33
C LEU A 66 -15.82 -9.19 14.69
N THR A 67 -15.02 -8.66 15.60
CA THR A 67 -15.45 -8.28 16.95
C THR A 67 -15.24 -6.79 17.19
N GLU A 68 -16.02 -6.21 18.10
CA GLU A 68 -16.03 -4.77 18.37
C GLU A 68 -14.70 -4.24 18.95
N ASP A 69 -13.91 -5.12 19.59
CA ASP A 69 -12.59 -4.80 20.12
C ASP A 69 -11.50 -4.65 19.03
N MET A 70 -11.79 -5.05 17.79
CA MET A 70 -10.83 -4.94 16.70
C MET A 70 -10.60 -3.47 16.30
N PRO A 71 -9.34 -3.08 16.06
CA PRO A 71 -9.02 -1.71 15.66
C PRO A 71 -9.69 -1.38 14.33
N GLY A 72 -10.46 -0.30 14.33
CA GLY A 72 -11.19 0.15 13.15
C GLY A 72 -12.65 -0.30 13.08
N PHE A 73 -13.11 -1.24 13.91
CA PHE A 73 -14.46 -1.81 13.79
C PHE A 73 -15.56 -0.75 13.86
N GLY A 74 -15.49 0.15 14.85
CA GLY A 74 -16.49 1.21 15.06
C GLY A 74 -16.56 2.27 13.96
N PHE A 75 -15.64 2.26 12.99
CA PHE A 75 -15.65 3.17 11.83
C PHE A 75 -16.26 2.53 10.58
N LEU A 76 -16.61 1.24 10.64
CA LEU A 76 -17.24 0.53 9.54
C LEU A 76 -18.76 0.69 9.59
N HIS A 77 -19.36 0.97 8.44
CA HIS A 77 -20.80 0.81 8.27
C HIS A 77 -21.21 -0.67 8.43
N PRO A 78 -22.42 -1.01 8.94
CA PRO A 78 -22.87 -2.40 9.08
C PRO A 78 -22.69 -3.26 7.83
N HIS A 79 -22.91 -2.68 6.65
CA HIS A 79 -22.67 -3.36 5.37
C HIS A 79 -21.18 -3.59 5.07
N GLU A 80 -20.33 -2.64 5.44
CA GLU A 80 -18.87 -2.78 5.29
C GLU A 80 -18.31 -3.87 6.22
N ILE A 81 -18.90 -4.05 7.40
CA ILE A 81 -18.57 -5.16 8.30
C ILE A 81 -18.80 -6.50 7.58
N GLN A 82 -19.93 -6.66 6.88
CA GLN A 82 -20.23 -7.88 6.11
C GLN A 82 -19.24 -8.10 4.97
N VAL A 83 -18.88 -7.04 4.24
CA VAL A 83 -17.90 -7.12 3.14
C VAL A 83 -16.50 -7.44 3.67
N SER A 84 -16.07 -6.79 4.75
CA SER A 84 -14.78 -7.01 5.40
C SER A 84 -14.68 -8.45 5.91
N SER A 85 -15.74 -8.95 6.56
CA SER A 85 -15.84 -10.33 7.03
C SER A 85 -15.77 -11.34 5.87
N SER A 86 -16.54 -11.11 4.81
CA SER A 86 -16.56 -11.96 3.62
C SER A 86 -15.20 -12.05 2.93
N LEU A 87 -14.50 -10.91 2.79
CA LEU A 87 -13.15 -10.85 2.22
C LEU A 87 -12.04 -11.29 3.20
N ARG A 88 -12.41 -11.63 4.44
CA ARG A 88 -11.48 -11.98 5.52
C ARG A 88 -10.40 -10.91 5.69
N LEU A 89 -10.85 -9.66 5.78
CA LEU A 89 -10.04 -8.51 6.10
C LEU A 89 -10.39 -8.07 7.51
N VAL A 90 -9.37 -7.78 8.31
CA VAL A 90 -9.57 -7.11 9.60
C VAL A 90 -10.00 -5.66 9.34
N PRO A 91 -10.78 -5.02 10.23
CA PRO A 91 -11.36 -3.70 9.96
C PRO A 91 -10.32 -2.63 9.60
N ALA A 92 -9.18 -2.59 10.30
CA ALA A 92 -8.06 -1.70 9.98
C ALA A 92 -7.54 -1.87 8.54
N GLN A 93 -7.43 -3.11 8.03
CA GLN A 93 -7.00 -3.36 6.65
C GLN A 93 -8.05 -2.90 5.64
N TYR A 94 -9.33 -3.16 5.91
CA TYR A 94 -10.42 -2.71 5.06
C TYR A 94 -10.43 -1.18 4.95
N ILE A 95 -10.36 -0.48 6.08
CA ILE A 95 -10.35 0.98 6.14
C ILE A 95 -9.17 1.56 5.36
N ARG A 96 -7.97 0.99 5.53
CA ARG A 96 -6.79 1.43 4.77
C ARG A 96 -7.03 1.28 3.26
N CYS A 97 -7.52 0.14 2.81
CA CYS A 97 -7.76 -0.09 1.38
C CYS A 97 -8.89 0.81 0.83
N LYS A 98 -9.96 1.01 1.61
CA LYS A 98 -11.06 1.94 1.30
C LYS A 98 -10.53 3.35 1.06
N ARG A 99 -9.74 3.90 1.99
CA ARG A 99 -9.11 5.22 1.87
C ARG A 99 -8.30 5.32 0.59
N ILE A 100 -7.41 4.36 0.36
CA ILE A 100 -6.52 4.32 -0.81
C ILE A 100 -7.32 4.34 -2.11
N ILE A 101 -8.33 3.47 -2.24
CA ILE A 101 -9.13 3.34 -3.46
C ILE A 101 -9.90 4.65 -3.75
N ILE A 102 -10.56 5.22 -2.74
CA ILE A 102 -11.38 6.42 -2.90
C ILE A 102 -10.50 7.64 -3.21
N MET A 103 -9.42 7.84 -2.46
CA MET A 103 -8.51 8.98 -2.68
C MET A 103 -7.82 8.89 -4.03
N ALA A 104 -7.27 7.72 -4.39
CA ALA A 104 -6.62 7.54 -5.68
C ALA A 104 -7.61 7.72 -6.85
N SER A 105 -8.86 7.27 -6.70
CA SER A 105 -9.89 7.50 -7.72
C SER A 105 -10.15 8.99 -7.96
N ARG A 106 -10.26 9.79 -6.89
CA ARG A 106 -10.44 11.25 -6.98
C ARG A 106 -9.21 11.93 -7.57
N GLU A 107 -8.01 11.50 -7.18
CA GLU A 107 -6.76 12.07 -7.69
C GLU A 107 -6.55 11.78 -9.19
N TYR A 108 -6.90 10.57 -9.65
CA TYR A 108 -6.82 10.22 -11.08
C TYR A 108 -7.75 11.08 -11.95
N ASP A 109 -8.97 11.36 -11.48
CA ASP A 109 -9.93 12.20 -12.18
C ASP A 109 -9.41 13.64 -12.35
N THR A 110 -8.86 14.20 -11.28
CA THR A 110 -8.40 15.59 -11.20
C THR A 110 -7.01 15.84 -11.83
N VAL A 111 -6.01 15.00 -11.51
CA VAL A 111 -4.60 15.24 -11.86
C VAL A 111 -4.23 14.62 -13.20
N LEU A 112 -4.78 13.45 -13.54
CA LEU A 112 -4.37 12.69 -14.72
C LEU A 112 -5.28 12.94 -15.95
N SER A 113 -5.90 14.12 -16.01
CA SER A 113 -6.72 14.56 -17.16
C SER A 113 -7.81 13.55 -17.53
N GLY A 114 -8.53 13.04 -16.54
CA GLY A 114 -9.62 12.06 -16.75
C GLY A 114 -9.15 10.64 -17.05
N LYS A 115 -7.89 10.29 -16.75
CA LYS A 115 -7.45 8.89 -16.81
C LYS A 115 -8.24 8.07 -15.78
N PRO A 116 -8.92 6.99 -16.17
CA PRO A 116 -9.69 6.19 -15.22
C PRO A 116 -8.78 5.46 -14.23
N PHE A 117 -9.15 5.48 -12.95
CA PHE A 117 -8.48 4.71 -11.91
C PHE A 117 -8.75 3.20 -12.09
N GLY A 118 -7.72 2.47 -12.52
CA GLY A 118 -7.86 1.07 -12.89
C GLY A 118 -7.68 0.10 -11.72
N LYS A 119 -8.26 -1.09 -11.87
CA LYS A 119 -8.07 -2.24 -10.98
C LYS A 119 -6.58 -2.54 -10.69
N SER A 120 -5.73 -2.49 -11.72
CA SER A 120 -4.29 -2.73 -11.59
C SER A 120 -3.58 -1.67 -10.74
N ASP A 121 -4.09 -0.44 -10.73
CA ASP A 121 -3.54 0.64 -9.91
C ASP A 121 -3.97 0.45 -8.45
N ALA A 122 -5.23 0.09 -8.21
CA ALA A 122 -5.70 -0.29 -6.87
C ALA A 122 -4.88 -1.42 -6.26
N GLN A 123 -4.60 -2.48 -7.04
CA GLN A 123 -3.77 -3.62 -6.62
C GLN A 123 -2.35 -3.20 -6.18
N LYS A 124 -1.72 -2.28 -6.92
CA LYS A 124 -0.38 -1.77 -6.57
C LYS A 124 -0.40 -0.92 -5.30
N LEU A 125 -1.46 -0.14 -5.10
CA LEU A 125 -1.56 0.80 -3.98
C LEU A 125 -1.99 0.14 -2.66
N CYS A 126 -2.95 -0.79 -2.67
CA CYS A 126 -3.49 -1.37 -1.42
C CYS A 126 -2.52 -2.31 -0.71
N ARG A 127 -1.55 -2.90 -1.43
CA ARG A 127 -0.50 -3.78 -0.89
C ARG A 127 -1.03 -4.94 -0.02
N ILE A 128 -2.21 -5.45 -0.35
CA ILE A 128 -2.77 -6.71 0.21
C ILE A 128 -2.91 -7.74 -0.92
N ASP A 129 -3.50 -8.90 -0.61
CA ASP A 129 -3.83 -9.89 -1.62
C ASP A 129 -4.54 -9.26 -2.84
N VAL A 130 -4.03 -9.58 -4.03
CA VAL A 130 -4.44 -8.95 -5.29
C VAL A 130 -5.90 -9.27 -5.63
N ASN A 131 -6.40 -10.44 -5.24
CA ASN A 131 -7.79 -10.83 -5.49
C ASN A 131 -8.74 -10.10 -4.53
N LYS A 132 -8.36 -9.91 -3.26
CA LYS A 132 -9.15 -9.10 -2.32
C LYS A 132 -9.23 -7.64 -2.77
N THR A 133 -8.09 -7.07 -3.18
CA THR A 133 -8.06 -5.69 -3.71
C THR A 133 -8.94 -5.55 -4.95
N SER A 134 -8.92 -6.55 -5.84
CA SER A 134 -9.78 -6.59 -7.01
C SER A 134 -11.26 -6.47 -6.65
N ARG A 135 -11.70 -7.21 -5.63
CA ARG A 135 -13.10 -7.18 -5.16
C ARG A 135 -13.45 -5.86 -4.49
N LEU A 136 -12.54 -5.26 -3.73
CA LEU A 136 -12.76 -3.93 -3.15
C LEU A 136 -12.86 -2.85 -4.23
N TRP A 137 -11.99 -2.88 -5.24
CA TRP A 137 -12.08 -1.95 -6.37
C TRP A 137 -13.41 -2.11 -7.11
N GLU A 138 -13.84 -3.35 -7.40
CA GLU A 138 -15.16 -3.63 -8.01
C GLU A 138 -16.34 -3.18 -7.13
N PHE A 139 -16.17 -3.15 -5.81
CA PHE A 139 -17.18 -2.72 -4.84
C PHE A 139 -17.33 -1.19 -4.80
N PHE A 140 -16.22 -0.44 -4.86
CA PHE A 140 -16.21 1.02 -4.81
C PHE A 140 -16.29 1.72 -6.17
N SER A 141 -16.06 0.99 -7.27
CA SER A 141 -16.13 1.53 -8.64
C SER A 141 -17.57 1.52 -9.22
N LYS A 142 -18.59 1.22 -8.41
CA LYS A 142 -19.99 1.11 -8.82
C LYS A 142 -20.82 2.29 -8.39
#